data_AF-A0AAE0KK08-F1
#
_entry.id   AF-A0AAE0KK08-F1
#
_cell.length_a   1.000
_cell.length_b   1.000
_cell.length_c   1.000
_cell.angle_alpha   90.00
_cell.angle_beta   90.00
_cell.angle_gamma   90.00
#
_symmetry.space_group_name_H-M   'P 1'
#
loop_
_entity.id
_entity.type
_entity.pdbx_description
1 polymer ?
#
loop_
_entity_poly.entity_id
_entity_poly.type
_entity_poly.pdbx_seq_one_letter_code
_entity_poly.pdbx_strand_id
1 'polypeptide(L)'
;MLFSLLLVGLTSASSWASQTVEHSGLHQTGANASTFWYENIKHNGISPFITNGKNWIIFRNVKDYGAKGYGTSDDTAAIQKAINTGDGSKLRNMGSYGATGQPAVVYFPAGTYLIKSTIKSAVGTVLMGNPTNRATIKAAASFSGMYVIFGHDQLYSGLTGFYHGIKHLVIDSTSVPGSKSLGLVEWGVSQNNILSNVMFNMPIGATGHSGIVTPGMCSGLILNNLHFVGGAVGIALSATQYHLKSISFKNVATAVKVTSLVQGTGQGLRIDSCNIGIDATSGGLGAFNLIDSSATKTSTVISSASSSNTFGSLMLENVLVDSSVPTVRSISLLKFSQRLTKSKDYQGRWNNRSHGLG
;
A
#
# COMPACT_ATOMS: atom_id res chain seq x y z
N MET A 1 64.75 -32.57 -16.53
CA MET A 1 63.65 -33.33 -17.18
C MET A 1 62.44 -33.20 -16.26
N LEU A 2 61.26 -32.71 -16.61
CA LEU A 2 60.61 -32.36 -17.87
C LEU A 2 59.58 -31.24 -17.55
N PHE A 3 59.32 -30.37 -18.53
CA PHE A 3 58.22 -29.40 -18.55
C PHE A 3 56.84 -30.09 -18.51
N SER A 4 55.81 -29.39 -18.01
CA SER A 4 54.60 -29.10 -18.81
C SER A 4 53.64 -28.13 -18.12
N LEU A 5 53.41 -27.02 -18.83
CA LEU A 5 52.28 -26.10 -18.71
C LEU A 5 51.04 -26.80 -19.27
N LEU A 6 49.87 -26.69 -18.63
CA LEU A 6 48.60 -26.86 -19.33
C LEU A 6 47.54 -25.90 -18.78
N LEU A 7 47.04 -25.05 -19.68
CA LEU A 7 45.96 -24.10 -19.49
C LEU A 7 44.79 -24.59 -20.35
N VAL A 8 43.69 -25.03 -19.73
CA VAL A 8 42.34 -25.22 -20.30
C VAL A 8 41.41 -25.33 -19.08
N GLY A 9 40.25 -24.71 -18.92
CA GLY A 9 39.41 -23.83 -19.72
C GLY A 9 38.13 -23.58 -18.89
N LEU A 10 37.50 -22.42 -19.06
CA LEU A 10 36.22 -22.08 -18.43
C LEU A 10 35.13 -23.10 -18.77
N THR A 11 34.42 -23.58 -17.76
CA THR A 11 32.96 -23.75 -17.84
C THR A 11 32.33 -23.38 -16.50
N SER A 12 31.72 -22.20 -16.47
CA SER A 12 30.79 -21.77 -15.44
C SER A 12 29.49 -22.59 -15.54
N ALA A 13 29.25 -23.46 -14.57
CA ALA A 13 27.93 -23.98 -14.28
C ALA A 13 27.63 -23.69 -12.81
N SER A 14 27.42 -22.42 -12.47
CA SER A 14 26.70 -22.09 -11.24
C SER A 14 25.23 -22.44 -11.47
N SER A 15 24.85 -23.64 -11.05
CA SER A 15 23.45 -23.98 -10.84
C SER A 15 22.93 -23.08 -9.73
N TRP A 16 22.23 -22.00 -10.09
CA TRP A 16 21.40 -21.25 -9.14
C TRP A 16 20.24 -22.16 -8.75
N ALA A 17 20.45 -22.98 -7.73
CA ALA A 17 19.35 -23.56 -7.00
C ALA A 17 18.56 -22.40 -6.39
N SER A 18 17.35 -22.18 -6.93
CA SER A 18 16.38 -21.27 -6.35
C SER A 18 16.10 -21.75 -4.93
N GLN A 19 16.65 -21.05 -3.93
CA GLN A 19 16.23 -21.26 -2.55
C GLN A 19 14.81 -20.69 -2.41
N THR A 20 13.81 -21.52 -2.70
CA THR A 20 12.49 -21.38 -2.12
C THR A 20 12.66 -21.47 -0.61
N VAL A 21 12.46 -20.35 0.08
CA VAL A 21 12.24 -20.37 1.53
C VAL A 21 10.91 -21.10 1.74
N GLU A 22 10.98 -22.40 2.01
CA GLU A 22 9.85 -23.13 2.56
C GLU A 22 9.64 -22.63 3.99
N HIS A 23 8.55 -21.88 4.21
CA HIS A 23 8.01 -21.68 5.53
C HIS A 23 7.36 -22.99 5.99
N SER A 24 8.18 -23.93 6.48
CA SER A 24 7.70 -25.13 7.13
C SER A 24 7.14 -24.77 8.51
N GLY A 25 5.81 -24.89 8.70
CA GLY A 25 5.25 -25.03 10.04
C GLY A 25 3.91 -24.38 10.38
N LEU A 26 2.96 -24.26 9.45
CA LEU A 26 1.52 -24.33 9.77
C LEU A 26 0.78 -25.10 8.66
N HIS A 27 0.98 -26.41 8.64
CA HIS A 27 0.11 -27.37 7.96
C HIS A 27 -0.34 -28.35 9.06
N GLN A 28 -1.60 -28.73 9.25
CA GLN A 28 -2.86 -28.54 8.53
C GLN A 28 -3.93 -29.24 9.39
N THR A 29 -5.19 -28.81 9.38
CA THR A 29 -6.43 -29.65 9.34
C THR A 29 -7.67 -28.83 9.71
N GLY A 30 -8.03 -27.88 8.86
CA GLY A 30 -9.42 -27.55 8.62
C GLY A 30 -9.60 -27.68 7.11
N ALA A 31 -10.73 -28.19 6.63
CA ALA A 31 -11.07 -28.06 5.22
C ALA A 31 -10.72 -26.64 4.76
N ASN A 32 -10.07 -26.48 3.59
CA ASN A 32 -9.89 -25.16 2.99
C ASN A 32 -11.25 -24.48 3.05
N ALA A 33 -11.43 -23.54 4.00
CA ALA A 33 -12.72 -22.92 4.17
C ALA A 33 -12.96 -22.20 2.85
N SER A 34 -13.96 -22.64 2.10
CA SER A 34 -14.30 -22.06 0.80
C SER A 34 -14.65 -20.57 0.93
N THR A 35 -14.90 -20.11 2.15
CA THR A 35 -15.33 -18.77 2.54
C THR A 35 -14.53 -18.29 3.76
N PHE A 36 -14.21 -16.99 3.80
CA PHE A 36 -13.52 -16.38 4.93
C PHE A 36 -14.42 -16.38 6.18
N TRP A 37 -13.88 -16.61 7.38
CA TRP A 37 -14.68 -16.75 8.61
C TRP A 37 -15.61 -15.57 8.89
N TYR A 38 -15.17 -14.36 8.56
CA TYR A 38 -15.95 -13.13 8.77
C TYR A 38 -17.16 -13.04 7.83
N GLU A 39 -17.27 -13.91 6.83
CA GLU A 39 -18.45 -14.00 5.96
C GLU A 39 -19.59 -14.81 6.63
N ASN A 40 -19.24 -15.75 7.52
CA ASN A 40 -20.19 -16.70 8.10
C ASN A 40 -20.41 -16.53 9.61
N ILE A 41 -19.50 -15.81 10.30
CA ILE A 41 -19.65 -15.61 11.73
C ILE A 41 -20.96 -14.89 12.02
N LYS A 42 -21.62 -15.25 13.12
CA LYS A 42 -22.81 -14.54 13.57
C LYS A 42 -22.50 -13.04 13.74
N HIS A 43 -23.19 -12.20 12.97
CA HIS A 43 -23.06 -10.75 13.01
C HIS A 43 -23.97 -10.13 14.09
N ASN A 44 -23.56 -10.23 15.35
CA ASN A 44 -24.30 -9.75 16.51
C ASN A 44 -23.70 -8.50 17.18
N GLY A 45 -22.87 -7.75 16.45
CA GLY A 45 -22.30 -6.50 16.93
C GLY A 45 -23.37 -5.42 17.08
N ILE A 46 -23.20 -4.54 18.08
CA ILE A 46 -24.13 -3.45 18.40
C ILE A 46 -23.41 -2.10 18.46
N SER A 47 -24.15 -1.00 18.29
CA SER A 47 -23.67 0.33 18.71
C SER A 47 -24.35 0.73 20.02
N PRO A 48 -23.65 0.79 21.17
CA PRO A 48 -24.28 1.05 22.46
C PRO A 48 -24.80 2.49 22.63
N PHE A 49 -24.38 3.41 21.76
CA PHE A 49 -24.72 4.84 21.86
C PHE A 49 -25.84 5.27 20.90
N ILE A 50 -26.17 4.44 19.91
CA ILE A 50 -27.30 4.69 19.01
C ILE A 50 -28.57 4.18 19.67
N THR A 51 -29.64 4.98 19.66
CA THR A 51 -30.97 4.55 20.11
C THR A 51 -31.38 3.29 19.34
N ASN A 52 -31.79 2.23 20.05
CA ASN A 52 -32.02 0.90 19.46
C ASN A 52 -30.81 0.32 18.74
N GLY A 53 -29.58 0.64 19.17
CA GLY A 53 -28.35 0.23 18.49
C GLY A 53 -28.06 -1.28 18.47
N LYS A 54 -28.89 -2.09 19.12
CA LYS A 54 -28.99 -3.55 18.86
C LYS A 54 -29.46 -3.88 17.44
N ASN A 55 -30.18 -2.97 16.79
CA ASN A 55 -30.65 -3.08 15.41
C ASN A 55 -29.67 -2.42 14.42
N TRP A 56 -28.57 -1.83 14.90
CA TRP A 56 -27.59 -1.20 14.04
C TRP A 56 -26.82 -2.25 13.24
N ILE A 57 -26.88 -2.15 11.92
CA ILE A 57 -26.22 -3.09 11.01
C ILE A 57 -24.74 -2.68 10.87
N ILE A 58 -23.86 -3.34 11.64
CA ILE A 58 -22.40 -3.15 11.53
C ILE A 58 -21.87 -3.86 10.28
N PHE A 59 -22.12 -5.17 10.15
CA PHE A 59 -21.67 -5.96 9.01
C PHE A 59 -22.60 -5.76 7.82
N ARG A 60 -22.02 -5.38 6.67
CA ARG A 60 -22.77 -5.00 5.47
C ARG A 60 -22.15 -5.66 4.26
N ASN A 61 -22.72 -6.77 3.80
CA ASN A 61 -22.28 -7.38 2.55
C ASN A 61 -22.82 -6.54 1.38
N VAL A 62 -21.94 -6.04 0.51
CA VAL A 62 -22.35 -5.18 -0.63
C VAL A 62 -23.39 -5.85 -1.54
N LYS A 63 -23.45 -7.19 -1.59
CA LYS A 63 -24.45 -7.93 -2.37
C LYS A 63 -25.87 -7.78 -1.80
N ASP A 64 -26.01 -7.63 -0.48
CA ASP A 64 -27.31 -7.35 0.17
C ASP A 64 -27.84 -5.95 -0.19
N TYR A 65 -26.95 -5.07 -0.68
CA TYR A 65 -27.28 -3.73 -1.15
C TYR A 65 -27.42 -3.64 -2.68
N GLY A 66 -27.32 -4.78 -3.39
CA GLY A 66 -27.60 -4.90 -4.81
C GLY A 66 -26.37 -5.01 -5.72
N ALA A 67 -25.15 -4.99 -5.17
CA ALA A 67 -23.93 -5.15 -5.96
C ALA A 67 -23.87 -6.57 -6.55
N LYS A 68 -23.46 -6.71 -7.80
CA LYS A 68 -23.39 -8.03 -8.45
C LYS A 68 -22.01 -8.65 -8.35
N GLY A 69 -20.95 -7.86 -8.52
CA GLY A 69 -19.57 -8.36 -8.48
C GLY A 69 -19.16 -9.16 -9.72
N TYR A 70 -19.81 -8.96 -10.86
CA TYR A 70 -19.52 -9.67 -12.12
C TYR A 70 -18.58 -8.93 -13.08
N GLY A 71 -18.18 -7.70 -12.75
CA GLY A 71 -17.27 -6.88 -13.54
C GLY A 71 -17.91 -6.17 -14.74
N THR A 72 -19.22 -6.29 -14.91
CA THR A 72 -19.98 -5.71 -16.04
C THR A 72 -21.08 -4.75 -15.60
N SER A 73 -21.79 -5.06 -14.51
CA SER A 73 -22.77 -4.17 -13.91
C SER A 73 -22.08 -3.04 -13.15
N ASP A 74 -22.66 -1.84 -13.22
CA ASP A 74 -22.22 -0.73 -12.39
C ASP A 74 -22.69 -0.92 -10.94
N ASP A 75 -21.75 -1.28 -10.07
CA ASP A 75 -22.01 -1.56 -8.66
C ASP A 75 -21.82 -0.31 -7.77
N THR A 76 -21.52 0.86 -8.34
CA THR A 76 -21.24 2.09 -7.58
C THR A 76 -22.36 2.42 -6.58
N ALA A 77 -23.61 2.44 -7.03
CA ALA A 77 -24.75 2.84 -6.20
C ALA A 77 -24.99 1.87 -5.04
N ALA A 78 -24.84 0.56 -5.27
CA ALA A 78 -25.01 -0.46 -4.24
C ALA A 78 -23.92 -0.37 -3.16
N ILE A 79 -22.66 -0.17 -3.57
CA ILE A 79 -21.54 0.00 -2.63
C ILE A 79 -21.74 1.28 -1.80
N GLN A 80 -22.08 2.40 -2.45
CA GLN A 80 -22.30 3.65 -1.73
C GLN A 80 -23.50 3.55 -0.77
N LYS A 81 -24.55 2.81 -1.14
CA LYS A 81 -25.68 2.52 -0.26
C LYS A 81 -25.24 1.75 0.98
N ALA A 82 -24.44 0.70 0.82
CA ALA A 82 -23.88 -0.07 1.95
C ALA A 82 -23.06 0.82 2.90
N ILE A 83 -22.30 1.78 2.38
CA ILE A 83 -21.55 2.74 3.21
C ILE A 83 -22.50 3.70 3.94
N ASN A 84 -23.50 4.24 3.25
CA ASN A 84 -24.32 5.34 3.78
C ASN A 84 -25.48 4.90 4.67
N THR A 85 -25.92 3.64 4.62
CA THR A 85 -27.04 3.14 5.43
C THR A 85 -26.80 3.43 6.91
N GLY A 86 -27.74 4.14 7.54
CA GLY A 86 -27.76 4.34 8.99
C GLY A 86 -28.89 3.57 9.65
N ASP A 87 -29.60 4.19 10.58
CA ASP A 87 -30.58 3.54 11.46
C ASP A 87 -32.03 3.55 10.92
N GLY A 88 -32.21 3.98 9.67
CA GLY A 88 -33.52 4.15 9.03
C GLY A 88 -34.10 5.57 9.15
N SER A 89 -33.65 6.37 10.11
CA SER A 89 -34.02 7.78 10.25
C SER A 89 -32.97 8.72 9.66
N LYS A 90 -31.70 8.33 9.76
CA LYS A 90 -30.55 9.15 9.35
C LYS A 90 -29.54 8.32 8.56
N LEU A 91 -28.95 8.92 7.52
CA LEU A 91 -27.80 8.37 6.81
C LEU A 91 -26.49 8.70 7.55
N ARG A 92 -25.48 7.85 7.37
CA ARG A 92 -24.18 7.98 8.06
C ARG A 92 -23.39 9.21 7.63
N ASN A 93 -23.51 9.60 6.37
CA ASN A 93 -22.83 10.75 5.78
C ASN A 93 -23.45 12.11 6.19
N MET A 94 -24.32 12.14 7.21
CA MET A 94 -24.89 13.36 7.79
C MET A 94 -24.25 13.73 9.13
N GLY A 95 -23.24 12.98 9.61
CA GLY A 95 -22.48 13.29 10.83
C GLY A 95 -23.28 13.18 12.14
N SER A 96 -24.49 12.61 12.09
CA SER A 96 -25.47 12.70 13.20
C SER A 96 -25.11 11.90 14.46
N TYR A 97 -24.14 11.01 14.38
CA TYR A 97 -23.69 10.15 15.48
C TYR A 97 -22.21 10.34 15.83
N GLY A 98 -21.62 11.46 15.39
CA GLY A 98 -20.20 11.77 15.58
C GLY A 98 -19.27 10.74 14.92
N ALA A 99 -18.01 10.75 15.36
CA ALA A 99 -16.96 9.92 14.77
C ALA A 99 -16.99 8.46 15.22
N THR A 100 -17.56 8.16 16.38
CA THR A 100 -17.46 6.84 17.03
C THR A 100 -18.80 6.11 17.16
N GLY A 101 -19.94 6.78 16.94
CA GLY A 101 -21.26 6.20 17.17
C GLY A 101 -21.76 5.27 16.08
N GLN A 102 -21.22 5.36 14.85
CA GLN A 102 -21.78 4.71 13.66
C GLN A 102 -20.81 3.75 12.94
N PRO A 103 -20.28 2.71 13.62
CA PRO A 103 -19.32 1.79 13.03
C PRO A 103 -19.95 0.96 11.89
N ALA A 104 -19.21 0.73 10.82
CA ALA A 104 -19.63 -0.14 9.72
C ALA A 104 -18.45 -0.92 9.15
N VAL A 105 -18.67 -2.20 8.87
CA VAL A 105 -17.79 -3.01 8.05
C VAL A 105 -18.51 -3.33 6.76
N VAL A 106 -18.10 -2.68 5.68
CA VAL A 106 -18.63 -2.91 4.34
C VAL A 106 -17.79 -4.01 3.70
N TYR A 107 -18.39 -5.19 3.65
CA TYR A 107 -17.74 -6.42 3.22
C TYR A 107 -17.96 -6.68 1.74
N PHE A 108 -16.88 -7.01 1.04
CA PHE A 108 -16.86 -7.37 -0.38
C PHE A 108 -16.51 -8.86 -0.51
N PRO A 109 -17.50 -9.72 -0.77
CA PRO A 109 -17.25 -11.09 -1.21
C PRO A 109 -16.36 -11.14 -2.45
N ALA A 110 -15.81 -12.31 -2.76
CA ALA A 110 -15.04 -12.50 -3.98
C ALA A 110 -15.86 -12.08 -5.22
N GLY A 111 -15.21 -11.33 -6.12
CA GLY A 111 -15.84 -10.78 -7.31
C GLY A 111 -15.13 -9.53 -7.83
N THR A 112 -15.60 -9.04 -8.98
CA THR A 112 -15.17 -7.80 -9.59
C THR A 112 -16.32 -6.81 -9.58
N TYR A 113 -16.17 -5.73 -8.83
CA TYR A 113 -17.15 -4.68 -8.67
C TYR A 113 -16.77 -3.52 -9.58
N LEU A 114 -17.40 -3.45 -10.75
CA LEU A 114 -17.17 -2.37 -11.69
C LEU A 114 -17.83 -1.10 -11.17
N ILE A 115 -17.10 0.00 -11.11
CA ILE A 115 -17.61 1.31 -10.67
C ILE A 115 -17.42 2.35 -11.77
N LYS A 116 -18.36 3.29 -11.89
CA LYS A 116 -18.28 4.42 -12.85
C LYS A 116 -18.05 5.78 -12.19
N SER A 117 -18.20 5.88 -10.87
CA SER A 117 -17.83 7.08 -10.12
C SER A 117 -17.29 6.78 -8.73
N THR A 118 -16.68 7.79 -8.09
CA THR A 118 -15.97 7.71 -6.81
C THR A 118 -16.83 7.09 -5.71
N ILE A 119 -16.27 6.09 -5.02
CA ILE A 119 -16.79 5.58 -3.74
C ILE A 119 -16.30 6.49 -2.62
N LYS A 120 -17.22 7.00 -1.80
CA LYS A 120 -16.92 7.91 -0.69
C LYS A 120 -17.07 7.18 0.64
N SER A 121 -16.01 7.17 1.44
CA SER A 121 -16.05 6.63 2.80
C SER A 121 -16.87 7.53 3.74
N ALA A 122 -17.38 6.95 4.82
CA ALA A 122 -17.90 7.65 5.99
C ALA A 122 -17.05 7.31 7.23
N VAL A 123 -17.05 8.16 8.26
CA VAL A 123 -16.27 7.95 9.49
C VAL A 123 -16.69 6.65 10.19
N GLY A 124 -15.75 5.90 10.75
CA GLY A 124 -16.01 4.60 11.38
C GLY A 124 -16.28 3.47 10.37
N THR A 125 -15.84 3.59 9.11
CA THR A 125 -16.05 2.58 8.07
C THR A 125 -14.78 1.78 7.79
N VAL A 126 -14.91 0.45 7.72
CA VAL A 126 -13.90 -0.44 7.16
C VAL A 126 -14.44 -1.05 5.86
N LEU A 127 -13.80 -0.76 4.73
CA LEU A 127 -13.98 -1.47 3.47
C LEU A 127 -13.11 -2.74 3.52
N MET A 128 -13.75 -3.91 3.55
CA MET A 128 -13.06 -5.19 3.76
C MET A 128 -13.38 -6.17 2.62
N GLY A 129 -12.38 -6.54 1.83
CA GLY A 129 -12.52 -7.64 0.89
C GLY A 129 -12.36 -9.01 1.53
N ASN A 130 -12.81 -10.05 0.85
CA ASN A 130 -12.49 -11.43 1.18
C ASN A 130 -10.97 -11.67 1.03
N PRO A 131 -10.21 -11.98 2.09
CA PRO A 131 -8.75 -12.15 1.99
C PRO A 131 -8.31 -13.45 1.31
N THR A 132 -9.17 -14.47 1.22
CA THR A 132 -8.88 -15.75 0.55
C THR A 132 -8.94 -15.59 -0.97
N ASN A 133 -9.89 -14.78 -1.45
CA ASN A 133 -10.01 -14.38 -2.86
C ASN A 133 -10.41 -12.91 -2.93
N ARG A 134 -9.40 -12.03 -3.03
CA ARG A 134 -9.57 -10.57 -2.92
C ARG A 134 -10.55 -10.03 -3.95
N ALA A 135 -11.58 -9.37 -3.45
CA ALA A 135 -12.50 -8.60 -4.28
C ALA A 135 -11.76 -7.47 -5.00
N THR A 136 -12.13 -7.24 -6.26
CA THR A 136 -11.59 -6.15 -7.08
C THR A 136 -12.61 -5.04 -7.22
N ILE A 137 -12.27 -3.82 -6.83
CA ILE A 137 -12.99 -2.60 -7.20
C ILE A 137 -12.33 -2.10 -8.49
N LYS A 138 -13.05 -2.20 -9.61
CA LYS A 138 -12.53 -1.88 -10.94
C LYS A 138 -13.17 -0.58 -11.46
N ALA A 139 -12.36 0.44 -11.69
CA ALA A 139 -12.81 1.64 -12.38
C ALA A 139 -13.08 1.31 -13.86
N ALA A 140 -14.29 1.59 -14.33
CA ALA A 140 -14.66 1.42 -15.73
C ALA A 140 -13.84 2.33 -16.65
N ALA A 141 -13.71 1.99 -17.93
CA ALA A 141 -13.04 2.86 -18.90
C ALA A 141 -13.68 4.26 -18.97
N SER A 142 -14.99 4.35 -18.74
CA SER A 142 -15.77 5.58 -18.65
C SER A 142 -15.80 6.22 -17.26
N PHE A 143 -14.95 5.79 -16.32
CA PHE A 143 -14.98 6.26 -14.93
C PHE A 143 -14.86 7.78 -14.86
N SER A 144 -15.73 8.41 -14.07
CA SER A 144 -15.75 9.85 -13.82
C SER A 144 -15.47 10.15 -12.34
N GLY A 145 -14.44 10.95 -12.10
CA GLY A 145 -13.96 11.30 -10.76
C GLY A 145 -12.45 11.47 -10.72
N MET A 146 -11.97 12.15 -9.68
CA MET A 146 -10.54 12.33 -9.43
C MET A 146 -9.92 11.16 -8.67
N TYR A 147 -10.76 10.42 -7.93
CA TYR A 147 -10.34 9.30 -7.09
C TYR A 147 -11.28 8.10 -7.26
N VAL A 148 -10.76 6.88 -7.34
CA VAL A 148 -11.60 5.66 -7.33
C VAL A 148 -12.30 5.53 -5.98
N ILE A 149 -11.55 5.72 -4.89
CA ILE A 149 -12.05 5.80 -3.52
C ILE A 149 -11.58 7.10 -2.89
N PHE A 150 -12.53 7.85 -2.33
CA PHE A 150 -12.25 8.94 -1.39
C PHE A 150 -12.22 8.34 0.02
N GLY A 151 -11.02 8.13 0.57
CA GLY A 151 -10.77 7.22 1.68
C GLY A 151 -11.12 7.75 3.06
N HIS A 152 -11.36 9.05 3.19
CA HIS A 152 -11.84 9.67 4.42
C HIS A 152 -13.23 10.28 4.26
N ASP A 153 -13.89 10.56 5.38
CA ASP A 153 -15.19 11.23 5.39
C ASP A 153 -15.01 12.72 5.16
N GLN A 154 -15.67 13.25 4.14
CA GLN A 154 -15.55 14.65 3.71
C GLN A 154 -16.12 15.64 4.73
N LEU A 155 -16.79 15.17 5.80
CA LEU A 155 -17.19 15.98 6.94
C LEU A 155 -16.04 16.33 7.89
N TYR A 156 -14.91 15.64 7.78
CA TYR A 156 -13.74 15.82 8.64
C TYR A 156 -12.54 16.28 7.81
N SER A 157 -11.69 17.13 8.39
CA SER A 157 -10.44 17.50 7.74
C SER A 157 -9.44 16.36 7.86
N GLY A 158 -8.36 16.41 7.08
CA GLY A 158 -7.30 15.41 7.16
C GLY A 158 -6.71 15.24 8.57
N LEU A 159 -6.69 16.32 9.38
CA LEU A 159 -6.19 16.28 10.75
C LEU A 159 -7.13 15.55 11.71
N THR A 160 -8.44 15.51 11.41
CA THR A 160 -9.48 14.86 12.24
C THR A 160 -10.12 13.64 11.57
N GLY A 161 -9.61 13.21 10.41
CA GLY A 161 -10.04 12.02 9.68
C GLY A 161 -9.57 10.73 10.35
N PHE A 162 -10.22 10.33 11.42
CA PHE A 162 -9.93 9.11 12.18
C PHE A 162 -10.89 7.96 11.80
N TYR A 163 -10.56 6.71 12.16
CA TYR A 163 -11.49 5.56 12.10
C TYR A 163 -11.93 5.12 10.68
N HIS A 164 -11.04 5.18 9.70
CA HIS A 164 -11.21 4.65 8.35
C HIS A 164 -10.36 3.40 8.13
N GLY A 165 -10.90 2.44 7.38
CA GLY A 165 -10.20 1.22 7.04
C GLY A 165 -10.43 0.81 5.58
N ILE A 166 -9.37 0.39 4.90
CA ILE A 166 -9.43 -0.33 3.63
C ILE A 166 -8.48 -1.52 3.73
N LYS A 167 -8.99 -2.74 3.57
CA LYS A 167 -8.18 -3.94 3.64
C LYS A 167 -8.66 -5.07 2.75
N HIS A 168 -7.71 -5.89 2.31
CA HIS A 168 -7.97 -7.13 1.55
C HIS A 168 -8.64 -6.91 0.19
N LEU A 169 -8.33 -5.79 -0.47
CA LEU A 169 -8.95 -5.40 -1.74
C LEU A 169 -7.92 -5.28 -2.85
N VAL A 170 -8.39 -5.42 -4.09
CA VAL A 170 -7.69 -4.95 -5.28
C VAL A 170 -8.41 -3.69 -5.76
N ILE A 171 -7.66 -2.63 -6.03
CA ILE A 171 -8.17 -1.40 -6.63
C ILE A 171 -7.54 -1.29 -8.01
N ASP A 172 -8.37 -1.39 -9.04
CA ASP A 172 -7.94 -1.57 -10.42
C ASP A 172 -8.42 -0.41 -11.30
N SER A 173 -7.48 0.28 -11.92
CA SER A 173 -7.71 1.37 -12.88
C SER A 173 -7.23 1.04 -14.28
N THR A 174 -6.85 -0.21 -14.56
CA THR A 174 -6.24 -0.62 -15.84
C THR A 174 -7.11 -0.38 -17.07
N SER A 175 -8.43 -0.25 -16.89
CA SER A 175 -9.36 0.10 -17.98
C SER A 175 -9.46 1.60 -18.24
N VAL A 176 -9.00 2.45 -17.33
CA VAL A 176 -9.00 3.91 -17.49
C VAL A 176 -7.76 4.32 -18.32
N PRO A 177 -7.88 5.23 -19.31
CA PRO A 177 -6.74 5.68 -20.10
C PRO A 177 -5.59 6.21 -19.23
N GLY A 178 -4.39 5.66 -19.38
CA GLY A 178 -3.24 5.93 -18.51
C GLY A 178 -2.75 7.39 -18.48
N SER A 179 -3.16 8.21 -19.44
CA SER A 179 -2.89 9.66 -19.48
C SER A 179 -3.84 10.48 -18.60
N LYS A 180 -4.96 9.90 -18.16
CA LYS A 180 -5.92 10.58 -17.30
C LYS A 180 -5.34 10.76 -15.90
N SER A 181 -5.46 11.95 -15.33
CA SER A 181 -5.14 12.16 -13.92
C SER A 181 -6.17 11.44 -13.05
N LEU A 182 -5.72 10.44 -12.29
CA LEU A 182 -6.58 9.63 -11.43
C LEU A 182 -5.79 9.10 -10.23
N GLY A 183 -6.25 9.39 -9.01
CA GLY A 183 -5.83 8.67 -7.82
C GLY A 183 -6.69 7.42 -7.61
N LEU A 184 -6.12 6.30 -7.18
CA LEU A 184 -6.94 5.14 -6.82
C LEU A 184 -7.53 5.35 -5.41
N VAL A 185 -6.72 5.82 -4.47
CA VAL A 185 -7.19 6.16 -3.13
C VAL A 185 -6.68 7.54 -2.75
N GLU A 186 -7.61 8.45 -2.48
CA GLU A 186 -7.31 9.62 -1.66
C GLU A 186 -7.27 9.16 -0.19
N TRP A 187 -6.20 9.51 0.54
CA TRP A 187 -5.94 9.02 1.89
C TRP A 187 -5.55 10.15 2.88
N GLY A 188 -6.36 11.21 2.90
CA GLY A 188 -6.27 12.33 3.84
C GLY A 188 -6.82 11.98 5.21
N VAL A 189 -6.12 11.11 5.92
CA VAL A 189 -6.51 10.63 7.26
C VAL A 189 -5.43 10.90 8.30
N SER A 190 -5.82 10.90 9.57
CA SER A 190 -4.91 11.01 10.73
C SER A 190 -4.71 9.65 11.44
N GLN A 191 -4.54 9.61 12.76
CA GLN A 191 -4.30 8.39 13.51
C GLN A 191 -5.50 7.44 13.53
N ASN A 192 -5.26 6.18 13.90
CA ASN A 192 -6.28 5.13 13.99
C ASN A 192 -7.02 4.86 12.67
N ASN A 193 -6.25 4.73 11.60
CA ASN A 193 -6.72 4.32 10.28
C ASN A 193 -5.96 3.09 9.81
N ILE A 194 -6.57 2.32 8.92
CA ILE A 194 -6.02 1.06 8.39
C ILE A 194 -6.00 1.14 6.86
N LEU A 195 -4.83 1.02 6.26
CA LEU A 195 -4.72 0.68 4.83
C LEU A 195 -3.74 -0.49 4.71
N SER A 196 -4.29 -1.70 4.55
CA SER A 196 -3.49 -2.91 4.69
C SER A 196 -3.90 -4.07 3.79
N ASN A 197 -2.91 -4.78 3.22
CA ASN A 197 -3.14 -5.90 2.32
C ASN A 197 -4.03 -5.50 1.13
N VAL A 198 -3.63 -4.43 0.44
CA VAL A 198 -4.32 -3.87 -0.74
C VAL A 198 -3.39 -3.87 -1.94
N MET A 199 -3.92 -4.27 -3.10
CA MET A 199 -3.22 -4.19 -4.38
C MET A 199 -3.77 -3.03 -5.21
N PHE A 200 -2.89 -2.23 -5.79
CA PHE A 200 -3.16 -1.12 -6.68
C PHE A 200 -2.68 -1.50 -8.08
N ASN A 201 -3.63 -1.81 -8.97
CA ASN A 201 -3.35 -2.13 -10.36
C ASN A 201 -3.63 -0.91 -11.23
N MET A 202 -2.58 -0.38 -11.84
CA MET A 202 -2.62 0.75 -12.76
C MET A 202 -2.04 0.33 -14.12
N PRO A 203 -2.37 1.02 -15.22
CA PRO A 203 -1.75 0.73 -16.51
C PRO A 203 -0.23 0.92 -16.42
N ILE A 204 0.54 -0.02 -16.98
CA ILE A 204 1.99 0.10 -17.11
C ILE A 204 2.30 1.26 -18.07
N GLY A 205 3.21 2.15 -17.69
CA GLY A 205 3.53 3.34 -18.46
C GLY A 205 2.49 4.47 -18.38
N ALA A 206 1.48 4.35 -17.50
CA ALA A 206 0.56 5.46 -17.23
C ALA A 206 1.32 6.71 -16.74
N THR A 207 0.91 7.88 -17.21
CA THR A 207 1.51 9.17 -16.84
C THR A 207 0.64 9.97 -15.86
N GLY A 208 -0.64 9.62 -15.72
CA GLY A 208 -1.59 10.34 -14.85
C GLY A 208 -2.06 9.57 -13.60
N HIS A 209 -1.80 8.27 -13.51
CA HIS A 209 -2.36 7.43 -12.43
C HIS A 209 -1.46 7.43 -11.19
N SER A 210 -2.07 7.63 -10.02
CA SER A 210 -1.42 7.52 -8.71
C SER A 210 -2.13 6.49 -7.83
N GLY A 211 -1.40 5.60 -7.16
CA GLY A 211 -2.00 4.59 -6.28
C GLY A 211 -2.67 5.24 -5.06
N ILE A 212 -1.86 5.87 -4.21
CA ILE A 212 -2.32 6.63 -3.05
C ILE A 212 -1.96 8.10 -3.24
N VAL A 213 -2.89 8.99 -2.87
CA VAL A 213 -2.65 10.43 -2.81
C VAL A 213 -3.03 10.93 -1.43
N THR A 214 -2.08 11.49 -0.68
CA THR A 214 -2.38 12.22 0.56
C THR A 214 -2.35 13.72 0.29
N PRO A 215 -3.37 14.50 0.71
CA PRO A 215 -3.56 15.88 0.29
C PRO A 215 -2.73 16.91 1.08
N GLY A 216 -1.96 16.49 2.08
CA GLY A 216 -1.39 17.38 3.10
C GLY A 216 -2.35 17.53 4.29
N MET A 217 -1.92 18.27 5.33
CA MET A 217 -2.70 18.51 6.56
C MET A 217 -3.35 17.23 7.13
N CYS A 218 -2.59 16.14 7.17
CA CYS A 218 -3.02 14.84 7.68
C CYS A 218 -1.88 14.15 8.43
N SER A 219 -2.20 13.30 9.41
CA SER A 219 -1.23 12.77 10.39
C SER A 219 -1.39 11.26 10.56
N GLY A 220 -1.32 10.52 9.44
CA GLY A 220 -1.41 9.07 9.44
C GLY A 220 -0.25 8.39 10.18
N LEU A 221 -0.41 7.12 10.54
CA LEU A 221 0.63 6.37 11.26
C LEU A 221 1.33 5.36 10.36
N ILE A 222 0.57 4.49 9.71
CA ILE A 222 1.14 3.36 8.98
C ILE A 222 0.33 3.01 7.74
N LEU A 223 1.05 2.69 6.66
CA LEU A 223 0.55 2.00 5.47
C LEU A 223 1.34 0.69 5.36
N ASN A 224 0.68 -0.45 5.26
CA ASN A 224 1.42 -1.72 5.29
C ASN A 224 0.88 -2.82 4.37
N ASN A 225 1.78 -3.70 3.91
CA ASN A 225 1.41 -4.85 3.07
C ASN A 225 0.68 -4.39 1.79
N LEU A 226 1.22 -3.38 1.12
CA LEU A 226 0.63 -2.82 -0.09
C LEU A 226 1.42 -3.24 -1.33
N HIS A 227 0.73 -3.41 -2.45
CA HIS A 227 1.34 -3.80 -3.72
C HIS A 227 0.91 -2.85 -4.82
N PHE A 228 1.86 -2.23 -5.52
CA PHE A 228 1.61 -1.29 -6.62
C PHE A 228 2.18 -1.86 -7.92
N VAL A 229 1.36 -1.91 -8.96
CA VAL A 229 1.76 -2.33 -10.31
C VAL A 229 1.36 -1.26 -11.32
N GLY A 230 2.31 -0.81 -12.13
CA GLY A 230 2.07 0.26 -13.12
C GLY A 230 1.89 1.64 -12.47
N GLY A 231 1.42 2.60 -13.25
CA GLY A 231 1.16 3.96 -12.75
C GLY A 231 2.35 4.92 -12.81
N ALA A 232 2.04 6.20 -12.73
CA ALA A 232 3.03 7.27 -12.68
C ALA A 232 3.62 7.37 -11.27
N VAL A 233 2.77 7.27 -10.24
CA VAL A 233 3.18 7.37 -8.84
C VAL A 233 2.55 6.26 -8.02
N GLY A 234 3.34 5.54 -7.22
CA GLY A 234 2.80 4.57 -6.28
C GLY A 234 2.09 5.28 -5.13
N ILE A 235 2.84 6.08 -4.37
CA ILE A 235 2.33 6.91 -3.27
C ILE A 235 2.78 8.37 -3.48
N ALA A 236 1.83 9.27 -3.71
CA ALA A 236 2.03 10.71 -3.66
C ALA A 236 1.79 11.19 -2.22
N LEU A 237 2.86 11.58 -1.55
CA LEU A 237 2.93 11.75 -0.10
C LEU A 237 3.12 13.23 0.29
N SER A 238 2.07 13.78 0.89
CA SER A 238 2.04 15.03 1.64
C SER A 238 1.34 14.81 2.98
N ALA A 239 2.06 14.83 4.11
CA ALA A 239 1.53 14.51 5.44
C ALA A 239 2.49 14.98 6.56
N THR A 240 2.06 14.90 7.83
CA THR A 240 2.97 15.12 8.97
C THR A 240 3.92 13.93 9.13
N GLN A 241 3.40 12.71 9.27
CA GLN A 241 4.23 11.52 9.41
C GLN A 241 3.62 10.29 8.73
N TYR A 242 4.47 9.31 8.38
CA TYR A 242 4.05 7.97 7.96
C TYR A 242 5.14 6.92 8.13
N HIS A 243 4.74 5.71 8.52
CA HIS A 243 5.51 4.48 8.36
C HIS A 243 4.97 3.66 7.18
N LEU A 244 5.80 3.44 6.16
CA LEU A 244 5.53 2.61 4.99
C LEU A 244 6.18 1.23 5.21
N LYS A 245 5.39 0.20 5.53
CA LYS A 245 5.93 -1.11 5.95
C LYS A 245 5.55 -2.25 5.01
N SER A 246 6.53 -3.00 4.52
CA SER A 246 6.30 -4.19 3.68
C SER A 246 5.49 -3.86 2.41
N ILE A 247 5.94 -2.86 1.66
CA ILE A 247 5.28 -2.39 0.44
C ILE A 247 6.12 -2.74 -0.79
N SER A 248 5.49 -3.23 -1.86
CA SER A 248 6.16 -3.50 -3.13
C SER A 248 5.67 -2.59 -4.25
N PHE A 249 6.58 -2.12 -5.08
CA PHE A 249 6.33 -1.34 -6.28
C PHE A 249 6.96 -2.06 -7.47
N LYS A 250 6.17 -2.30 -8.53
CA LYS A 250 6.62 -2.95 -9.74
C LYS A 250 6.17 -2.18 -10.98
N ASN A 251 7.11 -1.81 -11.85
CA ASN A 251 6.83 -1.06 -13.08
C ASN A 251 6.10 0.27 -12.81
N VAL A 252 6.38 0.91 -11.68
CA VAL A 252 5.86 2.24 -11.33
C VAL A 252 6.90 3.27 -11.72
N ALA A 253 6.53 4.40 -12.34
CA ALA A 253 7.55 5.39 -12.71
C ALA A 253 8.26 5.96 -11.45
N THR A 254 7.51 6.45 -10.47
CA THR A 254 8.03 6.87 -9.16
C THR A 254 7.33 6.10 -8.04
N ALA A 255 8.07 5.34 -7.23
CA ALA A 255 7.47 4.52 -6.18
C ALA A 255 6.82 5.37 -5.08
N VAL A 256 7.56 6.32 -4.51
CA VAL A 256 7.08 7.29 -3.52
C VAL A 256 7.51 8.68 -3.95
N LYS A 257 6.54 9.58 -4.16
CA LYS A 257 6.79 10.99 -4.44
C LYS A 257 6.44 11.83 -3.22
N VAL A 258 7.43 12.44 -2.60
CA VAL A 258 7.28 13.26 -1.39
C VAL A 258 7.21 14.73 -1.77
N THR A 259 6.07 15.36 -1.48
CA THR A 259 5.90 16.81 -1.62
C THR A 259 6.15 17.53 -0.30
N SER A 260 5.56 17.06 0.80
CA SER A 260 5.80 17.60 2.15
C SER A 260 5.65 16.50 3.18
N LEU A 261 6.69 16.25 3.98
CA LEU A 261 6.65 15.21 5.01
C LEU A 261 7.57 15.59 6.15
N VAL A 262 7.05 15.73 7.37
CA VAL A 262 7.93 16.03 8.52
C VAL A 262 8.81 14.83 8.82
N GLN A 263 8.22 13.63 8.91
CA GLN A 263 8.98 12.40 9.16
C GLN A 263 8.39 11.19 8.42
N GLY A 264 9.24 10.49 7.69
CA GLY A 264 8.92 9.23 7.01
C GLY A 264 9.79 8.08 7.48
N THR A 265 9.25 6.87 7.47
CA THR A 265 10.05 5.64 7.54
C THR A 265 9.54 4.64 6.52
N GLY A 266 10.41 4.19 5.62
CA GLY A 266 10.18 3.03 4.76
C GLY A 266 10.89 1.82 5.32
N GLN A 267 10.15 0.76 5.67
CA GLN A 267 10.71 -0.49 6.19
C GLN A 267 10.25 -1.66 5.32
N GLY A 268 11.18 -2.45 4.78
CA GLY A 268 10.80 -3.59 3.94
C GLY A 268 10.21 -3.18 2.60
N LEU A 269 10.66 -2.06 2.02
CA LEU A 269 10.23 -1.63 0.69
C LEU A 269 10.90 -2.49 -0.39
N ARG A 270 10.14 -2.91 -1.40
CA ARG A 270 10.65 -3.65 -2.55
C ARG A 270 10.34 -2.86 -3.81
N ILE A 271 11.36 -2.31 -4.44
CA ILE A 271 11.22 -1.40 -5.60
C ILE A 271 11.83 -2.09 -6.81
N ASP A 272 10.99 -2.51 -7.76
CA ASP A 272 11.42 -3.29 -8.92
C ASP A 272 10.99 -2.61 -10.23
N SER A 273 11.95 -2.37 -11.11
CA SER A 273 11.70 -1.87 -12.46
C SER A 273 11.00 -0.50 -12.44
N CYS A 274 11.41 0.38 -11.52
CA CYS A 274 10.92 1.76 -11.39
C CYS A 274 11.94 2.77 -11.94
N ASN A 275 11.54 4.00 -12.27
CA ASN A 275 12.53 5.03 -12.61
C ASN A 275 13.17 5.58 -11.33
N ILE A 276 12.33 5.94 -10.36
CA ILE A 276 12.76 6.49 -9.06
C ILE A 276 12.07 5.72 -7.94
N GLY A 277 12.84 5.32 -6.92
CA GLY A 277 12.29 4.79 -5.67
C GLY A 277 11.59 5.87 -4.87
N ILE A 278 12.35 6.74 -4.23
CA ILE A 278 11.84 7.87 -3.44
C ILE A 278 12.28 9.17 -4.12
N ASP A 279 11.30 9.95 -4.56
CA ASP A 279 11.48 11.29 -5.10
C ASP A 279 11.12 12.32 -4.03
N ALA A 280 12.11 13.02 -3.49
CA ALA A 280 12.00 14.10 -2.53
C ALA A 280 12.60 15.41 -3.09
N THR A 281 12.64 15.59 -4.41
CA THR A 281 13.23 16.80 -5.01
C THR A 281 12.38 18.05 -4.82
N SER A 282 11.14 17.93 -4.31
CA SER A 282 10.30 19.09 -3.94
C SER A 282 10.82 19.88 -2.74
N GLY A 283 11.76 19.35 -1.96
CA GLY A 283 12.38 20.06 -0.83
C GLY A 283 11.55 20.11 0.46
N GLY A 284 10.29 19.65 0.44
CA GLY A 284 9.42 19.62 1.62
C GLY A 284 9.61 18.41 2.54
N LEU A 285 10.63 17.58 2.32
CA LEU A 285 10.96 16.47 3.21
C LEU A 285 11.73 16.98 4.42
N GLY A 286 11.29 16.68 5.65
CA GLY A 286 12.04 16.85 6.88
C GLY A 286 13.07 15.74 7.04
N ALA A 287 12.62 14.53 7.39
CA ALA A 287 13.49 13.36 7.49
C ALA A 287 12.85 12.08 6.92
N PHE A 288 13.66 11.18 6.33
CA PHE A 288 13.23 9.86 5.87
C PHE A 288 14.23 8.77 6.24
N ASN A 289 13.75 7.73 6.93
CA ASN A 289 14.51 6.53 7.24
C ASN A 289 14.14 5.41 6.26
N LEU A 290 15.11 4.81 5.57
CA LEU A 290 14.91 3.66 4.70
C LEU A 290 15.65 2.44 5.27
N ILE A 291 14.88 1.46 5.71
CA ILE A 291 15.36 0.31 6.48
C ILE A 291 14.94 -0.99 5.79
N ASP A 292 15.81 -2.01 5.79
CA ASP A 292 15.53 -3.37 5.30
C ASP A 292 14.88 -3.41 3.91
N SER A 293 15.31 -2.52 3.01
CA SER A 293 14.64 -2.28 1.74
C SER A 293 15.50 -2.70 0.56
N SER A 294 14.88 -2.89 -0.59
CA SER A 294 15.57 -3.32 -1.81
C SER A 294 15.12 -2.54 -3.04
N ALA A 295 16.06 -2.30 -3.94
CA ALA A 295 15.81 -1.72 -5.26
C ALA A 295 16.53 -2.53 -6.34
N THR A 296 15.79 -3.01 -7.34
CA THR A 296 16.31 -3.74 -8.50
C THR A 296 15.79 -3.13 -9.78
N LYS A 297 16.63 -3.07 -10.82
CA LYS A 297 16.29 -2.50 -12.14
C LYS A 297 15.68 -1.10 -12.01
N THR A 298 16.12 -0.34 -11.01
CA THR A 298 15.53 0.94 -10.64
C THR A 298 16.55 2.05 -10.81
N SER A 299 16.31 3.02 -11.69
CA SER A 299 17.37 3.97 -12.10
C SER A 299 17.94 4.81 -10.96
N THR A 300 17.17 5.09 -9.91
CA THR A 300 17.66 5.81 -8.71
C THR A 300 16.85 5.39 -7.49
N VAL A 301 17.50 5.02 -6.38
CA VAL A 301 16.76 4.65 -5.15
C VAL A 301 16.17 5.86 -4.46
N ILE A 302 16.98 6.90 -4.19
CA ILE A 302 16.51 8.16 -3.61
C ILE A 302 17.05 9.34 -4.41
N SER A 303 16.15 10.23 -4.84
CA SER A 303 16.46 11.54 -5.40
C SER A 303 15.97 12.61 -4.42
N SER A 304 16.84 13.50 -3.96
CA SER A 304 16.49 14.51 -2.94
C SER A 304 17.01 15.89 -3.30
N ALA A 305 16.24 16.92 -2.93
CA ALA A 305 16.72 18.29 -2.92
C ALA A 305 17.86 18.45 -1.91
N SER A 306 18.79 19.35 -2.22
CA SER A 306 19.82 19.82 -1.29
C SER A 306 19.23 20.86 -0.33
N SER A 307 19.70 20.86 0.92
CA SER A 307 19.35 21.88 1.92
C SER A 307 20.60 22.32 2.70
N SER A 308 20.55 23.52 3.28
CA SER A 308 21.57 24.04 4.21
C SER A 308 21.17 23.83 5.68
N ASN A 309 20.07 23.13 5.93
CA ASN A 309 19.52 22.86 7.26
C ASN A 309 19.19 21.37 7.40
N THR A 310 18.35 20.98 8.34
CA THR A 310 18.02 19.57 8.59
C THR A 310 16.97 18.99 7.64
N PHE A 311 16.35 19.78 6.75
CA PHE A 311 15.42 19.26 5.76
C PHE A 311 16.14 18.32 4.78
N GLY A 312 15.46 17.29 4.32
CA GLY A 312 16.02 16.25 3.46
C GLY A 312 16.98 15.33 4.20
N SER A 313 16.90 15.23 5.53
CA SER A 313 17.70 14.26 6.30
C SER A 313 17.33 12.84 5.88
N LEU A 314 18.33 12.02 5.53
CA LEU A 314 18.11 10.64 5.11
C LEU A 314 18.96 9.67 5.94
N MET A 315 18.35 8.60 6.43
CA MET A 315 19.04 7.46 7.05
C MET A 315 18.79 6.21 6.20
N LEU A 316 19.84 5.49 5.84
CA LEU A 316 19.73 4.23 5.09
C LEU A 316 20.38 3.11 5.91
N GLU A 317 19.63 2.05 6.18
CA GLU A 317 20.08 0.88 6.91
C GLU A 317 19.63 -0.39 6.19
N ASN A 318 20.57 -1.31 5.91
CA ASN A 318 20.28 -2.57 5.22
C ASN A 318 19.49 -2.39 3.91
N VAL A 319 19.95 -1.45 3.06
CA VAL A 319 19.35 -1.18 1.74
C VAL A 319 20.12 -1.92 0.65
N LEU A 320 19.47 -2.91 0.04
CA LEU A 320 20.04 -3.75 -1.02
C LEU A 320 19.75 -3.15 -2.40
N VAL A 321 20.81 -2.90 -3.18
CA VAL A 321 20.70 -2.36 -4.54
C VAL A 321 21.48 -3.25 -5.50
N ASP A 322 20.98 -3.44 -6.72
CA ASP A 322 21.79 -4.09 -7.75
C ASP A 322 23.00 -3.20 -8.14
N SER A 323 24.03 -3.80 -8.73
CA SER A 323 25.31 -3.12 -8.99
C SER A 323 25.22 -1.96 -9.99
N SER A 324 24.11 -1.85 -10.73
CA SER A 324 23.90 -0.81 -11.74
C SER A 324 23.12 0.40 -11.22
N VAL A 325 22.63 0.36 -9.97
CA VAL A 325 21.74 1.38 -9.41
C VAL A 325 22.49 2.39 -8.53
N PRO A 326 22.48 3.69 -8.90
CA PRO A 326 22.82 4.77 -7.98
C PRO A 326 21.90 4.76 -6.74
N THR A 327 22.50 4.66 -5.55
CA THR A 327 21.74 4.61 -4.28
C THR A 327 21.15 5.96 -3.91
N VAL A 328 21.91 7.05 -4.02
CA VAL A 328 21.43 8.41 -3.72
C VAL A 328 21.95 9.34 -4.80
N ARG A 329 21.05 10.13 -5.39
CA ARG A 329 21.38 11.25 -6.27
C ARG A 329 20.94 12.54 -5.58
N SER A 330 21.87 13.30 -5.02
CA SER A 330 21.62 14.62 -4.43
C SER A 330 22.11 15.74 -5.37
N ILE A 331 21.45 16.89 -5.33
CA ILE A 331 21.78 18.05 -6.18
C ILE A 331 22.88 18.96 -5.56
N SER A 332 23.29 18.73 -4.31
CA SER A 332 24.55 19.23 -3.72
C SER A 332 24.78 18.60 -2.33
N LEU A 333 26.04 18.40 -1.95
CA LEU A 333 26.49 17.52 -0.86
C LEU A 333 26.55 18.20 0.53
N LEU A 334 26.07 17.51 1.56
CA LEU A 334 26.63 17.51 2.92
C LEU A 334 26.54 16.10 3.53
N LYS A 335 27.53 15.75 4.35
CA LYS A 335 28.07 14.40 4.64
C LYS A 335 27.05 13.35 5.10
N PHE A 336 27.12 12.17 4.48
CA PHE A 336 26.44 10.95 4.93
C PHE A 336 27.38 10.08 5.80
N SER A 337 26.83 9.46 6.85
CA SER A 337 27.38 8.21 7.41
C SER A 337 26.64 7.05 6.73
N GLN A 338 27.35 6.25 5.93
CA GLN A 338 26.80 5.09 5.23
C GLN A 338 27.48 3.82 5.75
N ARG A 339 26.68 2.81 6.14
CA ARG A 339 27.14 1.43 6.27
C ARG A 339 26.45 0.60 5.18
N LEU A 340 27.07 0.56 4.01
CA LEU A 340 26.57 -0.19 2.85
C LEU A 340 27.18 -1.60 2.83
N THR A 341 26.38 -2.59 2.45
CA THR A 341 26.86 -3.90 2.02
C THR A 341 26.51 -4.06 0.54
N LYS A 342 27.52 -4.21 -0.32
CA LYS A 342 27.30 -4.50 -1.75
C LYS A 342 27.04 -6.00 -1.89
N SER A 343 26.24 -6.40 -2.87
CA SER A 343 25.81 -7.80 -3.07
C SER A 343 26.95 -8.83 -3.22
N LYS A 344 28.19 -8.40 -3.50
CA LYS A 344 29.36 -9.28 -3.54
C LYS A 344 29.88 -9.71 -2.16
N ASP A 345 29.50 -9.03 -1.08
CA ASP A 345 30.05 -9.28 0.26
C ASP A 345 29.25 -10.33 1.07
N TYR A 346 28.19 -10.91 0.50
CA TYR A 346 27.28 -11.82 1.22
C TYR A 346 27.71 -13.30 1.25
N GLN A 347 28.86 -13.67 0.66
CA GLN A 347 29.29 -15.07 0.54
C GLN A 347 30.12 -15.62 1.73
N GLY A 348 30.32 -14.89 2.84
CA GLY A 348 31.37 -15.26 3.81
C GLY A 348 31.08 -15.24 5.31
N ARG A 349 29.84 -15.05 5.80
CA ARG A 349 29.62 -14.79 7.25
C ARG A 349 28.67 -15.70 8.02
N TRP A 350 28.35 -16.89 7.51
CA TRP A 350 27.46 -17.84 8.20
C TRP A 350 28.09 -19.14 8.72
N ASN A 351 29.42 -19.24 8.81
CA ASN A 351 30.07 -20.38 9.49
C ASN A 351 30.92 -19.89 10.68
N ASN A 352 30.37 -20.07 11.87
CA ASN A 352 31.02 -20.21 13.19
C ASN A 352 30.36 -19.35 14.28
N ARG A 353 29.22 -19.82 14.79
CA ARG A 353 28.91 -19.76 16.23
C ARG A 353 28.19 -21.03 16.65
N SER A 354 28.97 -22.05 16.97
CA SER A 354 28.52 -23.13 17.85
C SER A 354 28.34 -22.55 19.26
N HIS A 355 27.10 -22.52 19.75
CA HIS A 355 26.82 -22.28 21.15
C HIS A 355 27.18 -23.53 21.95
N GLY A 356 28.31 -23.49 22.66
CA GLY A 356 28.56 -24.38 23.79
C GLY A 356 27.78 -23.86 24.98
N LEU A 357 26.83 -24.65 25.48
CA LEU A 357 26.24 -24.50 26.80
C LEU A 357 27.22 -25.14 27.80
N GLY A 358 27.70 -24.33 28.74
CA GLY A 358 28.35 -24.72 29.97
C GLY A 358 27.75 -23.92 31.10
#